data_AF-A0A154R5J1-F1
#
_entry.id   AF-A0A154R5J1-F1
#
_cell.length_a   1.000
_cell.length_b   1.000
_cell.length_c   1.000
_cell.angle_alpha   90.00
_cell.angle_beta   90.00
_cell.angle_gamma   90.00
#
_symmetry.space_group_name_H-M   'P 1'
#
loop_
_entity.id
_entity.type
_entity.pdbx_description
1 polymer ?
#
loop_
_entity_poly.entity_id
_entity_poly.type
_entity_poly.pdbx_seq_one_letter_code
_entity_poly.pdbx_strand_id
1 'polypeptide(L)'
;MLLLLAAPGAHAVCRYLSGGNTTVSFALPTTISIAANTPNGTVLATSAQASPANPPTITCGYYNGNSSNWKVQAETMTYGVANARGGYLADNYTYDSGIPGIGYRITHPRAYLTAYPLNSQSVSQATFKVSSGLELVKTGPITSGGTLAAGKLGDWQWTDAGGNNLFPETFWLGNSITFTTPSCTIVANPINVVLPKALGSAFTGVGATSGKTPFQIQLSCPPGTAVSAITMHAAFPDSHTGVVAPAGAGYAAGVGVQILDGNSNAVTFETQAVVTPAATTSIPYYAQYFQTAAAVTSGPVKATVTFDIFYQ
;
A
#
# COMPACT_ATOMS: atom_id res chain seq x y z
N MET A 1 8.02 -66.68 22.68
CA MET A 1 8.12 -65.25 22.33
C MET A 1 7.68 -65.11 20.89
N LEU A 2 6.37 -64.88 20.69
CA LEU A 2 5.73 -64.83 19.38
C LEU A 2 6.00 -63.43 18.79
N LEU A 3 6.90 -63.32 17.81
CA LEU A 3 7.10 -62.06 17.07
C LEU A 3 5.86 -61.81 16.21
N LEU A 4 4.99 -60.88 16.64
CA LEU A 4 4.03 -60.25 15.75
C LEU A 4 4.81 -59.38 14.76
N LEU A 5 4.99 -59.87 13.54
CA LEU A 5 5.30 -59.01 12.40
C LEU A 5 4.06 -58.14 12.15
N ALA A 6 4.11 -56.88 12.57
CA ALA A 6 3.18 -55.87 12.10
C ALA A 6 3.36 -55.73 10.58
N ALA A 7 2.35 -56.12 9.81
CA ALA A 7 2.31 -55.85 8.39
C ALA A 7 2.43 -54.33 8.18
N PRO A 8 3.24 -53.84 7.22
CA PRO A 8 3.22 -52.43 6.87
C PRO A 8 1.79 -52.09 6.47
N GLY A 9 1.14 -51.18 7.21
CA GLY A 9 -0.20 -50.73 6.90
C GLY A 9 -0.22 -50.27 5.44
N ALA A 10 -1.09 -50.84 4.62
CA ALA A 10 -1.33 -50.35 3.27
C ALA A 10 -1.92 -48.94 3.41
N HIS A 11 -1.08 -47.91 3.25
CA HIS A 11 -1.55 -46.54 3.20
C HIS A 11 -2.39 -46.36 1.94
N ALA A 12 -3.54 -45.70 2.09
CA ALA A 12 -4.26 -45.19 0.92
C ALA A 12 -3.36 -44.16 0.20
N VAL A 13 -3.62 -43.97 -1.08
CA VAL A 13 -2.98 -42.95 -1.93
C VAL A 13 -4.09 -42.19 -2.65
N CYS A 14 -3.89 -40.89 -2.86
CA CYS A 14 -4.80 -40.07 -3.65
C CYS A 14 -4.29 -39.87 -5.08
N ARG A 15 -5.22 -39.85 -6.05
CA ARG A 15 -4.92 -39.63 -7.47
C ARG A 15 -6.06 -38.93 -8.20
N TYR A 16 -5.78 -38.40 -9.39
CA TYR A 16 -6.84 -37.97 -10.30
C TYR A 16 -7.65 -39.17 -10.78
N LEU A 17 -8.95 -39.18 -10.47
CA LEU A 17 -9.92 -40.08 -11.07
C LEU A 17 -10.24 -39.66 -12.51
N SER A 18 -10.36 -38.35 -12.73
CA SER A 18 -10.61 -37.75 -14.04
C SER A 18 -10.03 -36.34 -14.12
N GLY A 19 -9.68 -35.92 -15.33
CA GLY A 19 -9.03 -34.64 -15.58
C GLY A 19 -7.59 -34.62 -15.07
N GLY A 20 -7.14 -33.42 -14.71
CA GLY A 20 -5.82 -33.14 -14.17
C GLY A 20 -5.76 -31.70 -13.68
N ASN A 21 -4.56 -31.17 -13.45
CA ASN A 21 -4.39 -29.77 -13.08
C ASN A 21 -5.07 -28.86 -14.12
N THR A 22 -5.95 -27.98 -13.64
CA THR A 22 -6.72 -27.05 -14.47
C THR A 22 -6.39 -25.62 -14.08
N THR A 23 -6.40 -24.70 -15.05
CA THR A 23 -6.08 -23.29 -14.78
C THR A 23 -7.34 -22.49 -14.49
N VAL A 24 -7.31 -21.69 -13.43
CA VAL A 24 -8.28 -20.65 -13.12
C VAL A 24 -7.64 -19.30 -13.41
N SER A 25 -8.09 -18.66 -14.48
CA SER A 25 -7.50 -17.41 -14.98
C SER A 25 -8.30 -16.19 -14.54
N PHE A 26 -7.60 -15.21 -13.96
CA PHE A 26 -8.17 -13.93 -13.55
C PHE A 26 -7.73 -12.83 -14.51
N ALA A 27 -8.61 -11.86 -14.73
CA ALA A 27 -8.29 -10.62 -15.42
C ALA A 27 -8.69 -9.43 -14.54
N LEU A 28 -7.84 -8.41 -14.54
CA LEU A 28 -8.02 -7.15 -13.82
C LEU A 28 -7.65 -6.00 -14.76
N PRO A 29 -8.02 -4.74 -14.45
CA PRO A 29 -7.56 -3.58 -15.22
C PRO A 29 -6.03 -3.57 -15.37
N THR A 30 -5.53 -3.17 -16.53
CA THR A 30 -4.09 -3.12 -16.84
C THR A 30 -3.34 -2.04 -16.05
N THR A 31 -4.07 -1.06 -15.50
CA THR A 31 -3.54 -0.01 -14.64
C THR A 31 -4.42 0.15 -13.41
N ILE A 32 -3.80 0.24 -12.22
CA ILE A 32 -4.48 0.55 -10.96
C ILE A 32 -3.82 1.76 -10.33
N SER A 33 -4.60 2.84 -10.19
CA SER A 33 -4.17 4.07 -9.50
C SER A 33 -4.48 3.98 -8.02
N ILE A 34 -3.51 4.30 -7.17
CA ILE A 34 -3.59 4.15 -5.72
C ILE A 34 -3.18 5.47 -5.08
N ALA A 35 -4.08 6.08 -4.32
CA ALA A 35 -3.76 7.27 -3.54
C ALA A 35 -2.58 6.99 -2.59
N ALA A 36 -1.68 7.96 -2.42
CA ALA A 36 -0.46 7.81 -1.61
C ALA A 36 -0.78 7.40 -0.16
N ASN A 37 -1.90 7.89 0.37
CA ASN A 37 -2.33 7.69 1.76
C ASN A 37 -3.28 6.48 1.95
N THR A 38 -3.48 5.64 0.92
CA THR A 38 -4.30 4.43 1.06
C THR A 38 -3.74 3.53 2.17
N PRO A 39 -4.54 3.18 3.21
CA PRO A 39 -4.08 2.32 4.30
C PRO A 39 -3.68 0.91 3.85
N ASN A 40 -2.83 0.26 4.64
CA ASN A 40 -2.58 -1.17 4.47
C ASN A 40 -3.85 -1.96 4.81
N GLY A 41 -4.11 -3.05 4.07
CA GLY A 41 -5.32 -3.86 4.17
C GLY A 41 -6.45 -3.44 3.21
N THR A 42 -6.34 -2.29 2.55
CA THR A 42 -7.32 -1.86 1.54
C THR A 42 -7.27 -2.77 0.31
N VAL A 43 -8.44 -3.27 -0.11
CA VAL A 43 -8.62 -3.97 -1.40
C VAL A 43 -8.52 -2.95 -2.53
N LEU A 44 -7.56 -3.17 -3.43
CA LEU A 44 -7.23 -2.28 -4.54
C LEU A 44 -8.01 -2.62 -5.81
N ALA A 45 -8.26 -3.92 -6.04
CA ALA A 45 -9.10 -4.40 -7.13
C ALA A 45 -9.57 -5.83 -6.86
N THR A 46 -10.72 -6.18 -7.42
CA THR A 46 -11.33 -7.51 -7.33
C THR A 46 -11.70 -7.99 -8.74
N SER A 47 -11.31 -9.22 -9.08
CA SER A 47 -11.68 -9.82 -10.37
C SER A 47 -13.12 -10.35 -10.33
N ALA A 48 -13.69 -10.61 -11.50
CA ALA A 48 -14.83 -11.53 -11.59
C ALA A 48 -14.43 -12.92 -11.06
N GLN A 49 -15.42 -13.69 -10.61
CA GLN A 49 -15.24 -15.11 -10.31
C GLN A 49 -14.98 -15.88 -11.61
N ALA A 50 -14.01 -16.78 -11.59
CA ALA A 50 -13.64 -17.66 -12.68
C ALA A 50 -13.78 -19.11 -12.22
N SER A 51 -14.44 -19.93 -13.03
CA SER A 51 -14.58 -21.36 -12.79
C SER A 51 -13.50 -22.14 -13.53
N PRO A 52 -13.03 -23.28 -12.97
CA PRO A 52 -12.17 -24.20 -13.68
C PRO A 52 -12.86 -24.74 -14.95
N ALA A 53 -12.21 -24.60 -16.12
CA ALA A 53 -12.82 -24.95 -17.41
C ALA A 53 -13.12 -26.46 -17.56
N ASN A 54 -12.33 -27.31 -16.90
CA ASN A 54 -12.52 -28.76 -16.82
C ASN A 54 -12.17 -29.21 -15.40
N PRO A 55 -13.15 -29.26 -14.48
CA PRO A 55 -12.90 -29.48 -13.06
C PRO A 55 -12.37 -30.91 -12.81
N PRO A 56 -11.16 -31.10 -12.24
CA PRO A 56 -10.66 -32.42 -11.95
C PRO A 56 -11.43 -33.09 -10.82
N THR A 57 -11.40 -34.42 -10.81
CA THR A 57 -11.87 -35.21 -9.68
C THR A 57 -10.71 -35.99 -9.09
N ILE A 58 -10.49 -35.85 -7.79
CA ILE A 58 -9.52 -36.64 -7.01
C ILE A 58 -10.27 -37.79 -6.35
N THR A 59 -9.64 -38.97 -6.30
CA THR A 59 -10.08 -40.13 -5.50
C THR A 59 -8.93 -40.64 -4.65
N CYS A 60 -9.23 -41.08 -3.43
CA CYS A 60 -8.28 -41.72 -2.53
C CYS A 60 -8.69 -43.16 -2.27
N GLY A 61 -7.71 -44.02 -2.01
CA GLY A 61 -7.94 -45.45 -1.90
C GLY A 61 -6.66 -46.27 -2.02
N TYR A 62 -6.82 -47.57 -2.19
CA TYR A 62 -5.70 -48.50 -2.33
C TYR A 62 -6.02 -49.59 -3.34
N TYR A 63 -4.98 -50.27 -3.82
CA TYR A 63 -5.15 -51.48 -4.61
C TYR A 63 -5.27 -52.68 -3.67
N ASN A 64 -6.33 -53.47 -3.82
CA ASN A 64 -6.50 -54.68 -3.02
C ASN A 64 -5.44 -55.71 -3.43
N GLY A 65 -4.68 -56.25 -2.47
CA GLY A 65 -3.52 -57.12 -2.69
C GLY A 65 -3.69 -58.13 -3.82
N ASN A 66 -2.72 -58.17 -4.73
CA ASN A 66 -2.65 -58.98 -5.96
C ASN A 66 -3.74 -58.75 -7.02
N SER A 67 -4.63 -57.75 -6.88
CA SER A 67 -5.62 -57.40 -7.90
C SER A 67 -5.46 -55.96 -8.40
N SER A 68 -5.70 -55.72 -9.69
CA SER A 68 -5.73 -54.36 -10.28
C SER A 68 -6.97 -53.55 -9.87
N ASN A 69 -7.75 -54.02 -8.90
CA ASN A 69 -9.02 -53.42 -8.49
C ASN A 69 -8.78 -52.34 -7.43
N TRP A 70 -9.04 -51.10 -7.82
CA TRP A 70 -9.02 -49.94 -6.90
C TRP A 70 -10.19 -50.00 -5.92
N LYS A 71 -9.89 -49.86 -4.63
CA LYS A 71 -10.87 -49.70 -3.56
C LYS A 71 -10.80 -48.27 -3.05
N VAL A 72 -11.90 -47.53 -3.20
CA VAL A 72 -12.03 -46.18 -2.67
C VAL A 72 -12.04 -46.25 -1.15
N GLN A 73 -11.17 -45.48 -0.52
CA GLN A 73 -11.11 -45.31 0.93
C GLN A 73 -10.78 -43.86 1.23
N ALA A 74 -11.41 -43.30 2.26
CA ALA A 74 -11.10 -41.95 2.68
C ALA A 74 -9.66 -41.87 3.23
N GLU A 75 -8.98 -40.77 2.90
CA GLU A 75 -7.65 -40.44 3.39
C GLU A 75 -7.60 -38.97 3.79
N THR A 76 -6.85 -38.65 4.84
CA THR A 76 -6.61 -37.26 5.23
C THR A 76 -5.64 -36.62 4.24
N MET A 77 -6.11 -35.62 3.52
CA MET A 77 -5.28 -34.76 2.70
C MET A 77 -5.05 -33.41 3.39
N THR A 78 -3.81 -32.95 3.36
CA THR A 78 -3.41 -31.60 3.76
C THR A 78 -3.45 -30.69 2.54
N TYR A 79 -4.05 -29.50 2.67
CA TYR A 79 -4.26 -28.62 1.52
C TYR A 79 -4.17 -27.12 1.84
N GLY A 80 -4.02 -26.33 0.78
CA GLY A 80 -3.99 -24.87 0.82
C GLY A 80 -3.34 -24.29 -0.43
N VAL A 81 -3.19 -22.98 -0.51
CA VAL A 81 -2.51 -22.34 -1.64
C VAL A 81 -1.00 -22.37 -1.41
N ALA A 82 -0.27 -22.97 -2.33
CA ALA A 82 1.18 -22.84 -2.45
C ALA A 82 1.48 -21.63 -3.35
N ASN A 83 1.93 -20.53 -2.76
CA ASN A 83 2.26 -19.31 -3.51
C ASN A 83 3.50 -19.53 -4.40
N ALA A 84 3.42 -19.15 -5.67
CA ALA A 84 4.53 -19.22 -6.60
C ALA A 84 5.40 -17.95 -6.60
N ARG A 85 4.98 -16.88 -5.91
CA ARG A 85 5.57 -15.53 -5.97
C ARG A 85 6.22 -15.06 -4.67
N GLY A 86 6.31 -15.92 -3.67
CA GLY A 86 6.90 -15.60 -2.37
C GLY A 86 6.20 -16.32 -1.23
N GLY A 87 6.11 -15.66 -0.08
CA GLY A 87 5.45 -16.18 1.11
C GLY A 87 3.98 -15.73 1.21
N TYR A 88 3.51 -15.67 2.44
CA TYR A 88 2.20 -15.17 2.81
C TYR A 88 2.31 -14.44 4.16
N LEU A 89 1.36 -13.56 4.43
CA LEU A 89 1.33 -12.75 5.65
C LEU A 89 0.74 -13.52 6.83
N ALA A 90 0.83 -12.94 8.02
CA ALA A 90 0.37 -13.56 9.28
C ALA A 90 -1.14 -13.89 9.32
N ASP A 91 -1.94 -13.32 8.42
CA ASP A 91 -3.36 -13.66 8.28
C ASP A 91 -3.58 -15.01 7.58
N ASN A 92 -2.52 -15.63 7.04
CA ASN A 92 -2.51 -16.92 6.36
C ASN A 92 -3.28 -16.98 5.03
N TYR A 93 -3.79 -15.87 4.52
CA TYR A 93 -4.53 -15.85 3.24
C TYR A 93 -4.19 -14.66 2.34
N THR A 94 -3.32 -13.74 2.79
CA THR A 94 -2.70 -12.73 1.94
C THR A 94 -1.34 -13.21 1.48
N TYR A 95 -1.18 -13.38 0.17
CA TYR A 95 0.02 -13.90 -0.47
C TYR A 95 0.88 -12.77 -1.03
N ASP A 96 2.20 -12.93 -0.98
CA ASP A 96 3.12 -12.02 -1.65
C ASP A 96 2.89 -12.05 -3.16
N SER A 97 2.72 -10.90 -3.79
CA SER A 97 2.57 -10.81 -5.26
C SER A 97 3.90 -10.79 -6.01
N GLY A 98 5.03 -10.72 -5.29
CA GLY A 98 6.34 -10.39 -5.84
C GLY A 98 6.57 -8.89 -6.09
N ILE A 99 5.58 -8.04 -5.82
CA ILE A 99 5.69 -6.58 -5.89
C ILE A 99 5.63 -5.99 -4.47
N PRO A 100 6.65 -5.21 -4.04
CA PRO A 100 6.64 -4.56 -2.75
C PRO A 100 5.37 -3.72 -2.53
N GLY A 101 4.73 -3.93 -1.37
CA GLY A 101 3.52 -3.22 -0.97
C GLY A 101 2.22 -3.70 -1.61
N ILE A 102 2.26 -4.74 -2.45
CA ILE A 102 1.09 -5.38 -3.04
C ILE A 102 1.06 -6.86 -2.64
N GLY A 103 -0.03 -7.29 -2.01
CA GLY A 103 -0.38 -8.69 -1.81
C GLY A 103 -1.59 -9.07 -2.66
N TYR A 104 -1.91 -10.36 -2.69
CA TYR A 104 -3.15 -10.84 -3.29
C TYR A 104 -3.84 -11.89 -2.40
N ARG A 105 -5.15 -12.05 -2.58
CA ARG A 105 -5.98 -13.07 -1.91
C ARG A 105 -6.79 -13.82 -2.96
N ILE A 106 -7.04 -15.10 -2.71
CA ILE A 106 -7.92 -15.92 -3.56
C ILE A 106 -9.22 -16.16 -2.81
N THR A 107 -10.33 -15.70 -3.36
CA THR A 107 -11.69 -15.98 -2.87
C THR A 107 -12.21 -17.29 -3.46
N HIS A 108 -12.98 -18.07 -2.71
CA HIS A 108 -13.53 -19.34 -3.14
C HIS A 108 -14.88 -19.69 -2.48
N PRO A 109 -16.01 -19.25 -3.05
CA PRO A 109 -16.20 -17.96 -3.71
C PRO A 109 -16.45 -16.83 -2.69
N ARG A 110 -16.76 -17.16 -1.43
CA ARG A 110 -17.10 -16.21 -0.35
C ARG A 110 -16.11 -16.20 0.81
N ALA A 111 -15.20 -17.17 0.86
CA ALA A 111 -14.14 -17.26 1.85
C ALA A 111 -12.78 -17.14 1.14
N TYR A 112 -11.73 -16.79 1.89
CA TYR A 112 -10.37 -16.81 1.36
C TYR A 112 -9.77 -18.20 1.47
N LEU A 113 -9.08 -18.64 0.41
CA LEU A 113 -8.22 -19.81 0.51
C LEU A 113 -6.99 -19.46 1.34
N THR A 114 -6.69 -20.30 2.33
CA THR A 114 -5.54 -20.16 3.21
C THR A 114 -4.32 -20.90 2.67
N ALA A 115 -3.14 -20.48 3.14
CA ALA A 115 -1.87 -20.98 2.67
C ALA A 115 -1.72 -22.48 2.93
N TYR A 116 -1.05 -23.18 2.03
CA TYR A 116 -0.58 -24.53 2.29
C TYR A 116 0.53 -24.48 3.36
N PRO A 117 0.61 -25.43 4.32
CA PRO A 117 -0.20 -26.64 4.53
C PRO A 117 -1.25 -26.50 5.66
N LEU A 118 -1.98 -25.39 5.75
CA LEU A 118 -2.73 -25.04 6.97
C LEU A 118 -4.08 -25.75 7.14
N ASN A 119 -4.58 -26.47 6.14
CA ASN A 119 -5.86 -27.15 6.21
C ASN A 119 -5.68 -28.65 6.04
N SER A 120 -6.64 -29.42 6.57
CA SER A 120 -6.70 -30.87 6.39
C SER A 120 -8.14 -31.33 6.27
N GLN A 121 -8.40 -32.30 5.38
CA GLN A 121 -9.72 -32.89 5.20
C GLN A 121 -9.61 -34.37 4.86
N SER A 122 -10.55 -35.17 5.38
CA SER A 122 -10.74 -36.57 4.95
C SER A 122 -11.45 -36.62 3.61
N VAL A 123 -10.80 -37.15 2.58
CA VAL A 123 -11.28 -37.22 1.20
C VAL A 123 -11.31 -38.67 0.73
N SER A 124 -12.46 -39.14 0.26
CA SER A 124 -12.57 -40.39 -0.52
C SER A 124 -12.68 -40.09 -2.02
N GLN A 125 -13.45 -39.07 -2.37
CA GLN A 125 -13.55 -38.52 -3.71
C GLN A 125 -14.02 -37.05 -3.64
N ALA A 126 -13.44 -36.17 -4.44
CA ALA A 126 -13.81 -34.75 -4.50
C ALA A 126 -13.66 -34.19 -5.93
N THR A 127 -14.64 -33.38 -6.38
CA THR A 127 -14.60 -32.70 -7.69
C THR A 127 -14.45 -31.19 -7.48
N PHE A 128 -13.40 -30.62 -8.08
CA PHE A 128 -12.96 -29.23 -7.91
C PHE A 128 -13.59 -28.32 -8.96
N LYS A 129 -14.84 -27.92 -8.72
CA LYS A 129 -15.69 -27.18 -9.67
C LYS A 129 -16.15 -25.80 -9.21
N VAL A 130 -15.66 -25.35 -8.06
CA VAL A 130 -16.11 -24.12 -7.43
C VAL A 130 -15.34 -22.95 -8.04
N SER A 131 -16.01 -21.82 -8.24
CA SER A 131 -15.35 -20.64 -8.78
C SER A 131 -14.45 -19.99 -7.75
N SER A 132 -13.36 -19.40 -8.24
CA SER A 132 -12.47 -18.55 -7.44
C SER A 132 -12.41 -17.13 -7.99
N GLY A 133 -11.97 -16.17 -7.18
CA GLY A 133 -11.69 -14.80 -7.62
C GLY A 133 -10.39 -14.27 -7.00
N LEU A 134 -9.84 -13.21 -7.59
CA LEU A 134 -8.61 -12.57 -7.13
C LEU A 134 -8.90 -11.20 -6.54
N GLU A 135 -8.35 -10.92 -5.36
CA GLU A 135 -8.26 -9.58 -4.80
C GLU A 135 -6.81 -9.14 -4.72
N LEU A 136 -6.52 -7.92 -5.15
CA LEU A 136 -5.24 -7.25 -4.86
C LEU A 136 -5.41 -6.38 -3.63
N VAL A 137 -4.45 -6.41 -2.71
CA VAL A 137 -4.53 -5.73 -1.42
C VAL A 137 -3.24 -4.95 -1.17
N LYS A 138 -3.36 -3.74 -0.62
CA LYS A 138 -2.20 -2.96 -0.21
C LYS A 138 -1.59 -3.53 1.06
N THR A 139 -0.30 -3.85 1.05
CA THR A 139 0.42 -4.46 2.18
C THR A 139 1.55 -3.60 2.71
N GLY A 140 1.92 -2.53 2.02
CA GLY A 140 3.01 -1.63 2.41
C GLY A 140 3.23 -0.52 1.38
N PRO A 141 4.35 0.23 1.45
CA PRO A 141 4.70 1.26 0.48
C PRO A 141 4.77 0.69 -0.95
N ILE A 142 4.24 1.42 -1.92
CA ILE A 142 4.18 1.00 -3.33
C ILE A 142 4.99 2.01 -4.14
N THR A 143 5.83 1.52 -5.03
CA THR A 143 6.57 2.36 -5.99
C THR A 143 5.72 2.57 -7.24
N SER A 144 5.52 3.83 -7.64
CA SER A 144 4.84 4.16 -8.90
C SER A 144 5.55 3.52 -10.09
N GLY A 145 4.79 2.91 -11.01
CA GLY A 145 5.32 2.18 -12.16
C GLY A 145 5.67 0.72 -11.87
N GLY A 146 5.50 0.23 -10.63
CA GLY A 146 5.62 -1.18 -10.33
C GLY A 146 4.62 -2.01 -11.15
N THR A 147 5.07 -3.09 -11.77
CA THR A 147 4.22 -3.93 -12.63
C THR A 147 4.13 -5.35 -12.09
N LEU A 148 2.92 -5.79 -11.72
CA LEU A 148 2.63 -7.20 -11.49
C LEU A 148 2.48 -7.90 -12.84
N ALA A 149 3.47 -8.73 -13.20
CA ALA A 149 3.47 -9.45 -14.47
C ALA A 149 2.38 -10.54 -14.50
N ALA A 150 1.72 -10.68 -15.65
CA ALA A 150 0.89 -11.84 -15.98
C ALA A 150 1.65 -13.14 -15.72
N GLY A 151 0.94 -14.19 -15.33
CA GLY A 151 1.54 -15.49 -15.05
C GLY A 151 0.95 -16.18 -13.83
N LYS A 152 1.55 -17.33 -13.50
CA LYS A 152 1.18 -18.15 -12.34
C LYS A 152 1.25 -17.34 -11.04
N LEU A 153 0.19 -17.41 -10.24
CA LEU A 153 0.13 -16.84 -8.89
C LEU A 153 0.47 -17.92 -7.86
N GLY A 154 -0.16 -19.09 -7.95
CA GLY A 154 0.09 -20.21 -7.05
C GLY A 154 -0.74 -21.43 -7.46
N ASP A 155 -0.53 -22.54 -6.77
CA ASP A 155 -1.32 -23.76 -6.95
C ASP A 155 -2.19 -24.00 -5.72
N TRP A 156 -3.40 -24.52 -5.93
CA TRP A 156 -4.16 -25.13 -4.86
C TRP A 156 -3.64 -26.55 -4.64
N GLN A 157 -2.73 -26.71 -3.68
CA GLN A 157 -2.03 -27.96 -3.44
C GLN A 157 -2.79 -28.82 -2.44
N TRP A 158 -2.88 -30.11 -2.74
CA TRP A 158 -3.44 -31.18 -1.92
C TRP A 158 -2.41 -32.31 -1.81
N THR A 159 -1.99 -32.64 -0.60
CA THR A 159 -0.98 -33.67 -0.32
C THR A 159 -1.58 -34.77 0.53
N ASP A 160 -1.45 -36.01 0.09
CA ASP A 160 -1.90 -37.17 0.87
C ASP A 160 -0.89 -37.56 1.98
N ALA A 161 -1.24 -38.53 2.82
CA ALA A 161 -0.39 -38.92 3.94
C ALA A 161 0.92 -39.58 3.50
N GLY A 162 0.97 -40.10 2.27
CA GLY A 162 2.16 -40.65 1.62
C GLY A 162 3.08 -39.57 1.02
N GLY A 163 2.67 -38.30 1.02
CA GLY A 163 3.43 -37.19 0.45
C GLY A 163 3.19 -36.96 -1.05
N ASN A 164 2.18 -37.59 -1.65
CA ASN A 164 1.84 -37.37 -3.06
C ASN A 164 1.10 -36.04 -3.21
N ASN A 165 1.65 -35.16 -4.05
CA ASN A 165 1.08 -33.84 -4.31
C ASN A 165 0.17 -33.86 -5.54
N LEU A 166 -1.04 -33.34 -5.37
CA LEU A 166 -2.01 -33.07 -6.41
C LEU A 166 -2.30 -31.57 -6.44
N PHE A 167 -2.45 -31.02 -7.64
CA PHE A 167 -2.68 -29.60 -7.88
C PHE A 167 -3.97 -29.44 -8.71
N PRO A 168 -5.15 -29.66 -8.11
CA PRO A 168 -6.41 -29.59 -8.83
C PRO A 168 -6.58 -28.27 -9.58
N GLU A 169 -6.13 -27.15 -9.01
CA GLU A 169 -6.24 -25.82 -9.63
C GLU A 169 -4.91 -25.06 -9.61
N THR A 170 -4.57 -24.43 -10.72
CA THR A 170 -3.51 -23.42 -10.83
C THR A 170 -4.16 -22.03 -10.97
N PHE A 171 -3.82 -21.11 -10.07
CA PHE A 171 -4.28 -19.72 -10.12
C PHE A 171 -3.37 -18.90 -11.04
N TRP A 172 -3.96 -18.26 -12.04
CA TRP A 172 -3.23 -17.55 -13.09
C TRP A 172 -3.72 -16.12 -13.27
N LEU A 173 -2.79 -15.17 -13.35
CA LEU A 173 -3.10 -13.80 -13.75
C LEU A 173 -2.96 -13.66 -15.27
N GLY A 174 -4.07 -13.39 -15.95
CA GLY A 174 -4.14 -13.36 -17.42
C GLY A 174 -3.49 -12.14 -18.07
N ASN A 175 -3.37 -11.00 -17.37
CA ASN A 175 -2.77 -9.78 -17.89
C ASN A 175 -1.88 -9.09 -16.85
N SER A 176 -0.85 -8.39 -17.32
CA SER A 176 0.00 -7.58 -16.44
C SER A 176 -0.75 -6.35 -15.96
N ILE A 177 -0.39 -5.87 -14.77
CA ILE A 177 -1.02 -4.74 -14.10
C ILE A 177 0.07 -3.78 -13.64
N THR A 178 -0.02 -2.52 -14.04
CA THR A 178 0.88 -1.46 -13.57
C THR A 178 0.21 -0.63 -12.48
N PHE A 179 0.91 -0.42 -11.37
CA PHE A 179 0.45 0.40 -10.26
C PHE A 179 0.97 1.82 -10.41
N THR A 180 0.10 2.81 -10.26
CA THR A 180 0.48 4.21 -10.24
C THR A 180 0.09 4.82 -8.90
N THR A 181 1.00 5.59 -8.31
CA THR A 181 0.72 6.41 -7.12
C THR A 181 0.77 7.87 -7.55
N PRO A 182 -0.34 8.47 -7.99
CA PRO A 182 -0.31 9.83 -8.49
C PRO A 182 0.04 10.78 -7.34
N SER A 183 0.97 11.69 -7.61
CA SER A 183 1.45 12.71 -6.66
C SER A 183 1.55 14.05 -7.38
N CYS A 184 1.26 15.14 -6.70
CA CYS A 184 1.55 16.46 -7.27
C CYS A 184 3.04 16.76 -7.20
N THR A 185 3.55 17.40 -8.25
CA THR A 185 4.91 17.97 -8.27
C THR A 185 4.86 19.44 -7.85
N ILE A 186 5.88 19.90 -7.12
CA ILE A 186 6.07 21.33 -6.83
C ILE A 186 6.76 21.95 -8.05
N VAL A 187 6.13 22.97 -8.64
CA VAL A 187 6.63 23.60 -9.89
C VAL A 187 7.95 24.33 -9.67
N ALA A 188 8.15 24.94 -8.49
CA ALA A 188 9.36 25.67 -8.13
C ALA A 188 9.84 25.28 -6.72
N ASN A 189 11.05 24.74 -6.62
CA ASN A 189 11.71 24.40 -5.37
C ASN A 189 13.21 24.73 -5.47
N PRO A 190 13.75 25.67 -4.67
CA PRO A 190 13.11 26.39 -3.58
C PRO A 190 12.15 27.50 -4.05
N ILE A 191 11.19 27.84 -3.19
CA ILE A 191 10.33 29.03 -3.35
C ILE A 191 11.03 30.22 -2.69
N ASN A 192 11.47 31.19 -3.49
CA ASN A 192 12.13 32.40 -3.00
C ASN A 192 11.13 33.55 -2.87
N VAL A 193 10.99 34.10 -1.65
CA VAL A 193 10.11 35.24 -1.37
C VAL A 193 10.97 36.43 -0.92
N VAL A 194 10.93 37.52 -1.71
CA VAL A 194 11.68 38.74 -1.40
C VAL A 194 10.73 39.75 -0.77
N LEU A 195 10.89 40.01 0.52
CA LEU A 195 10.15 41.07 1.21
C LEU A 195 10.69 42.45 0.80
N PRO A 196 9.84 43.48 0.72
CA PRO A 196 10.29 44.85 0.48
C PRO A 196 11.17 45.33 1.64
N LYS A 197 11.96 46.38 1.42
CA LYS A 197 12.72 47.00 2.52
C LYS A 197 11.75 47.64 3.51
N ALA A 198 11.91 47.37 4.80
CA ALA A 198 11.14 47.98 5.88
C ALA A 198 11.99 49.02 6.63
N LEU A 199 11.38 50.14 7.01
CA LEU A 199 12.01 51.14 7.87
C LEU A 199 11.76 50.80 9.34
N GLY A 200 12.73 51.13 10.20
CA GLY A 200 12.60 50.94 11.66
C GLY A 200 11.34 51.59 12.25
N SER A 201 10.88 52.70 11.66
CA SER A 201 9.67 53.41 12.07
C SER A 201 8.36 52.63 11.86
N ALA A 202 8.37 51.56 11.07
CA ALA A 202 7.22 50.67 10.90
C ALA A 202 7.02 49.73 12.11
N PHE A 203 8.02 49.62 12.99
CA PHE A 203 8.05 48.73 14.13
C PHE A 203 7.80 49.53 15.42
N THR A 204 6.52 49.74 15.72
CA THR A 204 6.03 50.60 16.82
C THR A 204 5.82 49.87 18.16
N GLY A 205 6.03 48.56 18.20
CA GLY A 205 5.82 47.70 19.36
C GLY A 205 5.70 46.23 18.96
N VAL A 206 5.91 45.31 19.91
CA VAL A 206 5.77 43.86 19.66
C VAL A 206 4.42 43.57 19.00
N GLY A 207 4.45 42.81 17.89
CA GLY A 207 3.28 42.56 17.05
C GLY A 207 3.11 43.50 15.86
N ALA A 208 3.88 44.59 15.75
CA ALA A 208 3.90 45.41 14.55
C ALA A 208 4.45 44.64 13.35
N THR A 209 3.83 44.80 12.19
CA THR A 209 4.16 44.06 10.96
C THR A 209 4.45 44.99 9.80
N SER A 210 5.29 44.56 8.86
CA SER A 210 5.57 45.34 7.64
C SER A 210 5.83 44.44 6.44
N GLY A 211 5.64 44.97 5.24
CA GLY A 211 6.07 44.31 4.00
C GLY A 211 5.33 43.02 3.66
N LYS A 212 4.03 42.92 3.97
CA LYS A 212 3.21 41.75 3.64
C LYS A 212 3.26 41.47 2.13
N THR A 213 3.86 40.33 1.78
CA THR A 213 4.16 39.93 0.41
C THR A 213 3.49 38.59 0.11
N PRO A 214 2.63 38.50 -0.91
CA PRO A 214 2.02 37.25 -1.30
C PRO A 214 3.03 36.31 -1.95
N PHE A 215 2.88 35.02 -1.70
CA PHE A 215 3.54 33.95 -2.46
C PHE A 215 2.61 32.74 -2.54
N GLN A 216 2.95 31.77 -3.39
CA GLN A 216 2.15 30.56 -3.54
C GLN A 216 3.03 29.34 -3.75
N ILE A 217 2.61 28.21 -3.18
CA ILE A 217 3.15 26.90 -3.51
C ILE A 217 2.44 26.45 -4.78
N GLN A 218 3.15 26.44 -5.92
CA GLN A 218 2.59 26.03 -7.21
C GLN A 218 2.71 24.52 -7.38
N LEU A 219 1.59 23.90 -7.78
CA LEU A 219 1.41 22.46 -7.89
C LEU A 219 1.13 22.10 -9.35
N SER A 220 1.66 20.96 -9.78
CA SER A 220 1.20 20.26 -10.97
C SER A 220 0.74 18.86 -10.55
N CYS A 221 -0.59 18.74 -10.38
CA CYS A 221 -1.24 17.50 -9.99
C CYS A 221 -1.83 16.77 -11.21
N PRO A 222 -1.67 15.45 -11.32
CA PRO A 222 -2.43 14.65 -12.29
C PRO A 222 -3.93 14.64 -11.94
N PRO A 223 -4.82 14.31 -12.89
CA PRO A 223 -6.25 14.17 -12.61
C PRO A 223 -6.52 13.19 -11.48
N GLY A 224 -7.39 13.58 -10.54
CA GLY A 224 -7.76 12.75 -9.40
C GLY A 224 -6.79 12.79 -8.21
N THR A 225 -5.86 13.75 -8.18
CA THR A 225 -4.99 14.01 -7.03
C THR A 225 -5.03 15.48 -6.64
N ALA A 226 -5.16 15.75 -5.36
CA ALA A 226 -5.11 17.10 -4.81
C ALA A 226 -4.35 17.11 -3.47
N VAL A 227 -3.69 18.22 -3.15
CA VAL A 227 -3.09 18.43 -1.83
C VAL A 227 -4.20 18.80 -0.86
N SER A 228 -4.40 17.97 0.17
CA SER A 228 -5.46 18.09 1.17
C SER A 228 -4.94 18.63 2.50
N ALA A 229 -3.64 18.53 2.77
CA ALA A 229 -3.03 19.11 3.95
C ALA A 229 -1.55 19.46 3.72
N ILE A 230 -1.03 20.33 4.58
CA ILE A 230 0.36 20.78 4.57
C ILE A 230 0.85 20.97 6.00
N THR A 231 2.11 20.59 6.24
CA THR A 231 2.81 20.88 7.50
C THR A 231 4.02 21.75 7.17
N MET A 232 4.24 22.82 7.94
CA MET A 232 5.41 23.69 7.80
C MET A 232 6.33 23.54 9.00
N HIS A 233 7.63 23.54 8.74
CA HIS A 233 8.68 23.34 9.72
C HIS A 233 9.66 24.52 9.68
N ALA A 234 9.96 25.07 10.85
CA ALA A 234 10.89 26.19 10.98
C ALA A 234 12.13 25.75 11.76
N ALA A 235 13.33 26.03 11.23
CA ALA A 235 14.57 25.70 11.92
C ALA A 235 14.83 26.59 13.15
N PHE A 236 14.36 27.85 13.11
CA PHE A 236 14.51 28.83 14.18
C PHE A 236 13.16 29.50 14.49
N PRO A 237 12.19 28.77 15.06
CA PRO A 237 10.90 29.35 15.42
C PRO A 237 11.09 30.35 16.56
N ASP A 238 10.39 31.47 16.46
CA ASP A 238 10.23 32.42 17.55
C ASP A 238 9.02 32.00 18.43
N SER A 239 8.89 32.56 19.63
CA SER A 239 7.74 32.29 20.52
C SER A 239 6.40 32.79 19.95
N HIS A 240 6.41 33.72 19.01
CA HIS A 240 5.21 34.22 18.35
C HIS A 240 4.80 33.29 17.20
N THR A 241 3.49 33.00 17.09
CA THR A 241 2.94 32.06 16.11
C THR A 241 3.34 32.43 14.67
N GLY A 242 3.86 31.45 13.94
CA GLY A 242 4.24 31.56 12.54
C GLY A 242 5.48 32.41 12.27
N VAL A 243 6.19 32.85 13.32
CA VAL A 243 7.37 33.71 13.20
C VAL A 243 8.65 32.87 13.21
N VAL A 244 9.52 33.12 12.23
CA VAL A 244 10.87 32.57 12.14
C VAL A 244 11.86 33.67 12.45
N ALA A 245 12.71 33.44 13.44
CA ALA A 245 13.79 34.35 13.79
C ALA A 245 14.95 34.24 12.78
N PRO A 246 15.57 35.37 12.38
CA PRO A 246 16.81 35.31 11.63
C PRO A 246 17.93 34.74 12.51
N ALA A 247 18.80 33.91 11.92
CA ALA A 247 19.87 33.23 12.64
C ALA A 247 21.26 33.64 12.12
N GLY A 248 22.18 33.94 13.04
CA GLY A 248 23.59 34.25 12.76
C GLY A 248 24.01 35.67 13.12
N ALA A 249 25.31 35.95 13.09
CA ALA A 249 25.85 37.28 13.37
C ALA A 249 25.52 38.27 12.25
N GLY A 250 25.18 39.51 12.62
CA GLY A 250 24.93 40.61 11.67
C GLY A 250 23.51 40.71 11.15
N TYR A 251 22.58 39.85 11.57
CA TYR A 251 21.15 40.00 11.29
C TYR A 251 20.49 41.04 12.20
N ALA A 252 19.35 41.58 11.75
CA ALA A 252 18.52 42.46 12.58
C ALA A 252 18.01 41.73 13.83
N ALA A 253 18.02 42.41 14.97
CA ALA A 253 17.45 41.93 16.23
C ALA A 253 16.04 42.50 16.42
N GLY A 254 15.19 41.76 17.14
CA GLY A 254 13.81 42.16 17.48
C GLY A 254 12.82 42.10 16.32
N VAL A 255 13.20 41.52 15.17
CA VAL A 255 12.33 41.31 14.01
C VAL A 255 12.52 39.89 13.49
N GLY A 256 11.40 39.21 13.20
CA GLY A 256 11.35 37.93 12.49
C GLY A 256 10.54 38.02 11.20
N VAL A 257 10.45 36.90 10.48
CA VAL A 257 9.54 36.74 9.34
C VAL A 257 8.36 35.89 9.77
N GLN A 258 7.16 36.44 9.68
CA GLN A 258 5.92 35.71 9.92
C GLN A 258 5.36 35.15 8.62
N ILE A 259 4.98 33.87 8.64
CA ILE A 259 4.27 33.19 7.56
C ILE A 259 2.78 33.13 7.90
N LEU A 260 1.95 33.54 6.95
CA LEU A 260 0.49 33.52 7.05
C LEU A 260 -0.11 32.64 5.94
N ASP A 261 -1.20 31.94 6.25
CA ASP A 261 -2.00 31.22 5.25
C ASP A 261 -2.76 32.18 4.30
N GLY A 262 -3.46 31.62 3.31
CA GLY A 262 -4.28 32.39 2.37
C GLY A 262 -5.40 33.21 3.02
N ASN A 263 -5.80 32.87 4.25
CA ASN A 263 -6.79 33.60 5.05
C ASN A 263 -6.13 34.63 5.98
N SER A 264 -4.82 34.84 5.86
CA SER A 264 -4.01 35.74 6.71
C SER A 264 -3.88 35.30 8.18
N ASN A 265 -4.14 34.04 8.50
CA ASN A 265 -3.86 33.50 9.83
C ASN A 265 -2.39 33.08 9.92
N ALA A 266 -1.78 33.27 11.09
CA ALA A 266 -0.41 32.82 11.32
C ALA A 266 -0.32 31.29 11.26
N VAL A 267 0.66 30.79 10.50
CA VAL A 267 0.93 29.35 10.40
C VAL A 267 1.38 28.82 11.76
N THR A 268 0.86 27.67 12.15
CA THR A 268 1.39 26.93 13.31
C THR A 268 2.39 25.90 12.79
N PHE A 269 3.67 26.07 13.15
CA PHE A 269 4.71 25.12 12.75
C PHE A 269 4.50 23.76 13.42
N GLU A 270 5.05 22.71 12.80
CA GLU A 270 4.98 21.32 13.27
C GLU A 270 3.54 20.77 13.40
N THR A 271 2.55 21.49 12.86
CA THR A 271 1.14 21.11 12.91
C THR A 271 0.59 20.96 11.50
N GLN A 272 -0.07 19.84 11.23
CA GLN A 272 -0.72 19.59 9.96
C GLN A 272 -1.97 20.49 9.83
N ALA A 273 -1.98 21.32 8.79
CA ALA A 273 -3.09 22.20 8.46
C ALA A 273 -3.86 21.67 7.23
N VAL A 274 -5.19 21.68 7.31
CA VAL A 274 -6.06 21.25 6.21
C VAL A 274 -6.11 22.33 5.13
N VAL A 275 -5.97 21.91 3.87
CA VAL A 275 -6.12 22.76 2.69
C VAL A 275 -7.54 22.60 2.17
N THR A 276 -8.35 23.65 2.32
CA THR A 276 -9.78 23.62 1.94
C THR A 276 -10.11 24.76 0.97
N PRO A 277 -10.62 24.47 -0.25
CA PRO A 277 -10.72 23.12 -0.83
C PRO A 277 -9.33 22.52 -1.10
N ALA A 278 -9.26 21.19 -1.26
CA ALA A 278 -8.02 20.53 -1.65
C ALA A 278 -7.48 21.14 -2.96
N ALA A 279 -6.17 21.39 -3.00
CA ALA A 279 -5.55 22.21 -4.04
C ALA A 279 -4.90 21.34 -5.13
N THR A 280 -5.16 21.68 -6.40
CA THR A 280 -4.56 21.02 -7.56
C THR A 280 -3.51 21.87 -8.29
N THR A 281 -3.55 23.19 -8.10
CA THR A 281 -2.74 24.15 -8.87
C THR A 281 -1.91 25.08 -8.00
N SER A 282 -2.47 25.60 -6.90
CA SER A 282 -1.72 26.47 -6.01
C SER A 282 -2.31 26.54 -4.60
N ILE A 283 -1.45 26.81 -3.62
CA ILE A 283 -1.83 27.11 -2.23
C ILE A 283 -1.27 28.50 -1.88
N PRO A 284 -2.11 29.51 -1.59
CA PRO A 284 -1.66 30.87 -1.32
C PRO A 284 -1.16 31.05 0.12
N TYR A 285 -0.11 31.84 0.28
CA TYR A 285 0.48 32.25 1.55
C TYR A 285 0.94 33.71 1.49
N TYR A 286 1.29 34.26 2.65
CA TYR A 286 1.96 35.55 2.77
C TYR A 286 3.17 35.44 3.68
N ALA A 287 4.18 36.24 3.41
CA ALA A 287 5.28 36.48 4.33
C ALA A 287 5.34 37.97 4.69
N GLN A 288 5.64 38.28 5.94
CA GLN A 288 5.77 39.67 6.41
C GLN A 288 6.79 39.77 7.53
N TYR A 289 7.37 40.95 7.75
CA TYR A 289 8.14 41.20 8.96
C TYR A 289 7.21 41.25 10.17
N PHE A 290 7.71 40.79 11.32
CA PHE A 290 7.00 40.85 12.60
C PHE A 290 7.98 41.29 13.70
N GLN A 291 7.61 42.31 14.46
CA GLN A 291 8.40 42.78 15.59
C GLN A 291 8.24 41.82 16.79
N THR A 292 9.34 41.14 17.16
CA THR A 292 9.39 40.15 18.23
C THR A 292 9.84 40.74 19.57
N ALA A 293 10.51 41.90 19.57
CA ALA A 293 10.98 42.57 20.78
C ALA A 293 10.76 44.09 20.73
N ALA A 294 10.80 44.74 21.90
CA ALA A 294 10.58 46.18 22.02
C ALA A 294 11.59 47.03 21.22
N ALA A 295 12.85 46.59 21.17
CA ALA A 295 13.90 47.24 20.40
C ALA A 295 14.18 46.47 19.11
N VAL A 296 14.31 47.21 17.99
CA VAL A 296 14.67 46.67 16.68
C VAL A 296 15.99 47.28 16.23
N THR A 297 16.89 46.46 15.69
CA THR A 297 18.13 46.94 15.05
C THR A 297 18.06 46.84 13.53
N SER A 298 18.85 47.64 12.83
CA SER A 298 19.01 47.49 11.39
C SER A 298 19.85 46.25 11.07
N GLY A 299 19.55 45.61 9.95
CA GLY A 299 20.30 44.47 9.44
C GLY A 299 19.51 43.69 8.39
N PRO A 300 20.15 42.73 7.71
CA PRO A 300 19.45 41.72 6.92
C PRO A 300 18.50 40.91 7.80
N VAL A 301 17.46 40.38 7.17
CA VAL A 301 16.52 39.41 7.73
C VAL A 301 16.38 38.28 6.71
N LYS A 302 16.58 37.04 7.14
CA LYS A 302 16.34 35.85 6.32
C LYS A 302 15.66 34.80 7.18
N ALA A 303 14.75 34.06 6.55
CA ALA A 303 14.06 32.93 7.16
C ALA A 303 14.02 31.77 6.17
N THR A 304 14.02 30.56 6.69
CA THR A 304 13.88 29.33 5.90
C THR A 304 12.87 28.43 6.58
N VAL A 305 11.93 27.93 5.79
CA VAL A 305 10.87 27.00 6.21
C VAL A 305 10.89 25.84 5.23
N THR A 306 10.79 24.62 5.74
CA THR A 306 10.53 23.42 4.95
C THR A 306 9.07 23.02 5.11
N PHE A 307 8.50 22.31 4.14
CA PHE A 307 7.10 21.91 4.22
C PHE A 307 6.90 20.51 3.64
N ASP A 308 5.96 19.78 4.25
CA ASP A 308 5.47 18.49 3.80
C ASP A 308 4.05 18.65 3.25
N ILE A 309 3.78 18.07 2.08
CA ILE A 309 2.46 18.05 1.44
C ILE A 309 1.82 16.68 1.55
N PHE A 310 0.52 16.66 1.79
CA PHE A 310 -0.28 15.45 1.94
C PHE A 310 -1.39 15.46 0.89
N TYR A 311 -1.59 14.30 0.25
CA TYR A 311 -2.52 14.17 -0.86
C TYR A 311 -3.82 13.48 -0.42
N GLN A 312 -4.92 13.77 -1.12
CA GLN A 312 -6.12 12.95 -1.13
C GLN A 312 -6.28 12.30 -2.50
#